data_AF-A0A5J5Q2B1-F1
#
_entry.id   AF-A0A5J5Q2B1-F1
#
_cell.length_a   1.000
_cell.length_b   1.000
_cell.length_c   1.000
_cell.angle_alpha   90.00
_cell.angle_beta   90.00
_cell.angle_gamma   90.00
#
_symmetry.space_group_name_H-M   'P 1'
#
loop_
_entity.id
_entity.type
_entity.pdbx_description
1 polymer ?
#
loop_
_entity_poly.entity_id
_entity_poly.type
_entity_poly.pdbx_seq_one_letter_code
_entity_poly.pdbx_strand_id
1 'polypeptide(L)'
;MFQPKLFEKLVTENFKTVPAKLLLQLATAFEEGGLRDRSGTFFYKNHLSKSNVPVLAIAGDQDLICPPDAVYEIVKLILEPLVTYKVFGEPGGLHFAH
;
A
#
# COMPACT_ATOMS: atom_id res chain seq x y z
N MET A 1 -11.06 -9.89 11.33
CA MET A 1 -10.27 -9.53 12.53
C MET A 1 -8.86 -10.06 12.35
N PHE A 2 -7.85 -9.24 12.67
CA PHE A 2 -6.46 -9.70 12.76
C PHE A 2 -6.37 -10.88 13.73
N GLN A 3 -5.57 -11.90 13.40
CA GLN A 3 -5.42 -13.06 14.28
C GLN A 3 -4.80 -12.61 15.63
N PRO A 4 -5.36 -13.04 16.79
CA PRO A 4 -4.91 -12.58 18.11
C PRO A 4 -3.40 -12.75 18.37
N LYS A 5 -2.81 -13.86 17.91
CA LYS A 5 -1.36 -14.10 17.99
C LYS A 5 -0.53 -13.10 17.20
N LEU A 6 -1.04 -12.64 16.06
CA LEU A 6 -0.34 -11.68 15.20
C LEU A 6 -0.40 -10.28 15.81
N PHE A 7 -1.53 -9.94 16.44
CA PHE A 7 -1.69 -8.71 17.22
C PHE A 7 -0.77 -8.68 18.45
N GLU A 8 -0.71 -9.79 19.20
CA GLU A 8 0.20 -9.93 20.35
C GLU A 8 1.67 -9.78 19.93
N LYS A 9 2.08 -10.43 18.84
CA LYS A 9 3.44 -10.31 18.29
C LYS A 9 3.76 -8.87 17.85
N LEU A 10 2.80 -8.20 17.22
CA LEU A 10 2.95 -6.81 16.77
C LEU A 10 3.10 -5.84 17.97
N VAL A 11 2.38 -6.06 19.06
CA VAL A 11 2.48 -5.25 20.29
C VAL A 11 3.73 -5.59 21.12
N THR A 12 4.17 -6.84 21.16
CA THR A 12 5.32 -7.24 21.99
C THR A 12 6.67 -7.00 21.31
N GLU A 13 6.76 -7.14 19.99
CA GLU A 13 8.03 -7.03 19.25
C GLU A 13 8.27 -5.65 18.61
N ASN A 14 7.22 -4.88 18.28
CA ASN A 14 7.37 -3.63 17.50
C ASN A 14 6.94 -2.36 18.24
N PHE A 15 6.28 -2.45 19.38
CA PHE A 15 5.64 -1.28 20.03
C PHE A 15 6.62 -0.28 20.64
N LYS A 16 7.89 -0.67 20.85
CA LYS A 16 8.95 0.25 21.29
C LYS A 16 9.64 1.01 20.15
N THR A 17 9.48 0.56 18.90
CA THR A 17 10.15 1.14 17.73
C THR A 17 9.17 1.79 16.74
N VAL A 18 7.91 1.34 16.73
CA VAL A 18 6.88 1.85 15.81
C VAL A 18 5.77 2.56 16.61
N PRO A 19 5.46 3.83 16.31
CA PRO A 19 4.42 4.57 17.02
C PRO A 19 3.05 3.89 16.91
N ALA A 20 2.33 3.73 18.04
CA ALA A 20 0.99 3.14 18.06
C ALA A 20 0.00 3.84 17.09
N LYS A 21 0.15 5.16 16.91
CA LYS A 21 -0.64 5.94 15.94
C LYS A 21 -0.42 5.49 14.49
N LEU A 22 0.80 5.08 14.14
CA LEU A 22 1.09 4.54 12.81
C LEU A 22 0.48 3.15 12.65
N LEU A 23 0.57 2.30 13.68
CA LEU A 23 -0.05 0.96 13.67
C LEU A 23 -1.58 1.04 13.51
N LEU A 24 -2.24 1.97 14.22
CA LEU A 24 -3.67 2.21 14.07
C LEU A 24 -4.04 2.68 12.66
N GLN A 25 -3.22 3.55 12.06
CA GLN A 25 -3.42 3.98 10.68
C GLN A 25 -3.25 2.82 9.70
N LEU A 26 -2.19 2.02 9.82
CA LEU A 26 -1.93 0.86 8.96
C LEU A 26 -3.01 -0.22 9.10
N ALA A 27 -3.60 -0.38 10.27
CA ALA A 27 -4.72 -1.31 10.48
C ALA A 27 -5.93 -1.01 9.56
N THR A 28 -6.15 0.26 9.21
CA THR A 28 -7.24 0.65 8.29
C THR A 28 -7.06 0.10 6.87
N ALA A 29 -5.84 -0.28 6.46
CA ALA A 29 -5.60 -0.88 5.15
C ALA A 29 -6.37 -2.19 4.92
N PHE A 30 -6.75 -2.87 6.01
CA PHE A 30 -7.49 -4.13 6.00
C PHE A 30 -9.01 -3.95 6.15
N GLU A 31 -9.48 -2.71 6.27
CA GLU A 31 -10.90 -2.37 6.33
C GLU A 31 -11.45 -2.03 4.94
N GLU A 32 -12.78 -2.03 4.82
CA GLU A 32 -13.47 -1.55 3.63
C GLU A 32 -13.08 -0.09 3.31
N GLY A 33 -12.80 0.20 2.03
CA GLY A 33 -12.26 1.48 1.58
C GLY A 33 -10.73 1.62 1.71
N GLY A 34 -10.06 0.70 2.42
CA GLY A 34 -8.61 0.64 2.54
C GLY A 34 -8.00 1.74 3.42
N LEU A 35 -6.72 2.04 3.17
CA LEU A 35 -5.91 2.92 4.02
C LEU A 35 -6.54 4.33 4.16
N ARG A 36 -6.64 4.77 5.42
CA ARG A 36 -7.12 6.10 5.81
C ARG A 36 -6.01 6.89 6.48
N ASP A 37 -6.18 8.20 6.56
CA ASP A 37 -5.36 9.05 7.41
C ASP A 37 -5.68 8.80 8.90
N ARG A 38 -4.94 9.48 9.79
CA ARG A 38 -5.11 9.30 11.24
C ARG A 38 -6.46 9.77 11.78
N SER A 39 -7.13 10.70 11.10
CA SER A 39 -8.46 11.14 11.51
C SER A 39 -9.56 10.16 11.12
N GLY A 40 -9.27 9.24 10.20
CA GLY A 40 -10.25 8.32 9.62
C GLY A 40 -11.19 8.99 8.62
N THR A 41 -10.96 10.26 8.27
CA THR A 41 -11.85 11.03 7.38
C THR A 41 -11.32 11.07 5.93
N PHE A 42 -10.03 10.84 5.73
CA PHE A 42 -9.40 10.89 4.42
C PHE A 42 -9.03 9.49 3.95
N PHE A 43 -9.62 9.05 2.84
CA PHE A 43 -9.40 7.74 2.23
C PHE A 43 -8.49 7.90 1.03
N TYR A 44 -7.20 7.53 1.13
CA TYR A 44 -6.21 7.86 0.09
C TYR A 44 -6.64 7.47 -1.33
N LYS A 45 -7.24 6.29 -1.50
CA LYS A 45 -7.72 5.80 -2.79
C LYS A 45 -8.75 6.72 -3.45
N ASN A 46 -9.62 7.36 -2.67
CA ASN A 46 -10.71 8.23 -3.16
C ASN A 46 -10.21 9.57 -3.71
N HIS A 47 -8.93 9.89 -3.52
CA HIS A 47 -8.32 11.13 -3.97
C HIS A 47 -7.38 10.96 -5.17
N LEU A 48 -7.06 9.72 -5.56
CA LEU A 48 -6.15 9.44 -6.68
C LEU A 48 -6.69 9.98 -8.01
N SER A 49 -8.00 9.81 -8.26
CA SER A 49 -8.67 10.31 -9.46
C SER A 49 -8.73 11.84 -9.55
N LYS A 50 -8.53 12.53 -8.42
CA LYS A 50 -8.52 13.99 -8.31
C LYS A 50 -7.12 14.59 -8.52
N SER A 51 -6.09 13.75 -8.64
CA SER A 51 -4.74 14.21 -8.92
C SER A 51 -4.69 14.85 -10.32
N ASN A 52 -4.07 16.02 -10.41
CA ASN A 52 -3.75 16.70 -11.66
C ASN A 52 -2.24 16.66 -11.98
N VAL A 53 -1.48 15.87 -11.21
CA VAL A 53 -0.03 15.71 -11.36
C VAL A 53 0.25 14.40 -12.11
N PRO A 54 1.17 14.40 -13.08
CA PRO A 54 1.63 13.16 -13.71
C PRO A 54 2.22 12.16 -12.70
N VAL A 55 1.81 10.90 -12.80
CA VAL A 55 2.20 9.80 -11.92
C VAL A 55 2.92 8.72 -12.72
N LEU A 56 4.10 8.32 -12.23
CA LEU A 56 4.79 7.11 -12.67
C LEU A 56 4.56 6.01 -11.63
N ALA A 57 3.74 5.02 -11.97
CA ALA A 57 3.50 3.83 -11.15
C ALA A 57 4.49 2.73 -11.54
N ILE A 58 5.17 2.17 -10.54
CA ILE A 58 6.22 1.16 -10.71
C ILE A 58 5.82 -0.09 -9.93
N ALA A 59 5.96 -1.26 -10.55
CA ALA A 59 5.82 -2.56 -9.88
C ALA A 59 7.05 -3.45 -10.14
N GLY A 60 7.38 -4.30 -9.18
CA GLY A 60 8.32 -5.40 -9.36
C GLY A 60 7.59 -6.67 -9.79
N ASP A 61 8.05 -7.37 -10.83
CA ASP A 61 7.42 -8.58 -11.35
C ASP A 61 7.32 -9.74 -10.34
N GLN A 62 8.26 -9.79 -9.38
CA GLN A 62 8.32 -10.76 -8.28
C GLN A 62 7.97 -10.17 -6.89
N ASP A 63 7.35 -8.99 -6.82
CA ASP A 63 6.98 -8.39 -5.53
C ASP A 63 5.85 -9.20 -4.85
N LEU A 64 6.17 -9.83 -3.73
CA LEU A 64 5.20 -10.63 -2.95
C LEU A 64 4.40 -9.79 -1.95
N ILE A 65 4.86 -8.59 -1.62
CA ILE A 65 4.22 -7.70 -0.64
C ILE A 65 3.20 -6.80 -1.36
N CYS A 66 3.60 -6.22 -2.47
CA CYS A 66 2.78 -5.36 -3.31
C CYS A 66 2.90 -5.78 -4.80
N PRO A 67 2.25 -6.89 -5.18
CA PRO A 67 2.40 -7.46 -6.52
C PRO A 67 1.95 -6.50 -7.62
N PRO A 68 2.39 -6.72 -8.88
CA PRO A 68 1.99 -5.90 -10.03
C PRO A 68 0.49 -5.66 -10.14
N ASP A 69 -0.32 -6.68 -9.87
CA ASP A 69 -1.78 -6.56 -9.88
C ASP A 69 -2.29 -5.56 -8.83
N ALA A 70 -1.69 -5.54 -7.64
CA ALA A 70 -2.06 -4.59 -6.59
C ALA A 70 -1.73 -3.15 -7.00
N VAL A 71 -0.58 -2.93 -7.67
CA VAL A 71 -0.21 -1.62 -8.22
C VAL A 71 -1.16 -1.23 -9.36
N TYR A 72 -1.49 -2.18 -10.25
CA TYR A 72 -2.37 -1.94 -11.38
C TYR A 72 -3.79 -1.55 -10.95
N GLU A 73 -4.33 -2.12 -9.87
CA GLU A 73 -5.62 -1.69 -9.30
C GLU A 73 -5.60 -0.22 -8.84
N ILE A 74 -4.46 0.29 -8.39
CA ILE A 74 -4.29 1.70 -8.03
C ILE A 74 -4.19 2.58 -9.28
N VAL A 75 -3.48 2.12 -10.31
CA VAL A 75 -3.32 2.83 -11.60
C VAL A 75 -4.68 3.12 -12.24
N LYS A 76 -5.61 2.17 -12.20
CA LYS A 76 -6.98 2.34 -12.74
C LYS A 76 -7.77 3.50 -12.13
N LEU A 77 -7.38 3.95 -10.93
CA LEU A 77 -8.04 5.05 -10.23
C LEU A 77 -7.50 6.42 -10.64
N ILE A 78 -6.39 6.48 -11.38
CA ILE A 78 -5.76 7.72 -11.83
C ILE A 78 -6.23 8.02 -13.26
N LEU A 79 -6.33 9.30 -13.61
CA LEU A 79 -6.69 9.73 -14.95
C LEU A 79 -5.67 9.21 -15.98
N GLU A 80 -6.14 8.50 -17.02
CA GLU A 80 -5.29 7.83 -18.02
C GLU A 80 -4.15 8.71 -18.60
N PRO A 81 -4.39 9.94 -19.11
CA PRO A 81 -3.32 10.81 -19.62
C PRO A 81 -2.28 11.23 -18.57
N LEU A 82 -2.57 11.04 -17.28
CA LEU A 82 -1.69 11.42 -16.17
C LEU A 82 -0.96 10.23 -15.55
N VAL A 83 -1.15 9.00 -16.02
CA VAL A 83 -0.49 7.84 -15.42
C VAL A 83 0.33 7.06 -16.45
N THR A 84 1.57 6.77 -16.09
CA THR A 84 2.41 5.79 -16.78
C THR A 84 2.66 4.63 -15.82
N TYR A 85 2.37 3.42 -16.24
CA TYR A 85 2.62 2.20 -15.48
C TYR A 85 3.79 1.42 -16.09
N LYS A 86 4.74 1.00 -15.25
CA LYS A 86 5.88 0.17 -15.65
C LYS A 86 6.10 -0.97 -14.65
N VAL A 87 6.29 -2.18 -15.19
CA VAL A 87 6.75 -3.33 -14.43
C VAL A 87 8.24 -3.52 -14.70
N PHE A 88 9.01 -3.74 -13.64
CA PHE A 88 10.44 -4.00 -13.71
C PHE A 88 10.78 -5.35 -13.09
N GLY A 89 11.82 -5.98 -13.63
CA GLY A 89 12.32 -7.27 -13.19
C GLY A 89 12.39 -8.28 -14.34
N GLU A 90 12.88 -9.46 -14.02
CA GLU A 90 13.02 -10.59 -14.93
C GLU A 90 12.50 -11.84 -14.20
N PRO A 91 11.91 -12.82 -14.91
CA PRO A 91 11.52 -14.08 -14.28
C PRO A 91 12.71 -14.74 -13.55
N GLY A 92 12.68 -14.77 -12.22
CA GLY A 92 13.76 -15.29 -11.38
C GLY A 92 14.93 -14.32 -11.13
N GLY A 93 14.81 -13.05 -11.50
CA GLY A 93 15.78 -11.99 -11.21
C GLY A 93 15.81 -11.60 -9.73
N LEU A 94 16.82 -10.82 -9.34
CA LEU A 94 16.97 -10.36 -7.96
C LEU A 94 15.85 -9.38 -7.58
N HIS A 95 14.94 -9.82 -6.72
CA HIS A 95 13.98 -8.94 -6.06
C HIS A 95 14.61 -8.37 -4.78
N PHE A 96 14.98 -7.09 -4.80
CA PHE A 96 15.43 -6.38 -3.60
C PHE A 96 14.22 -5.84 -2.85
N ALA A 97 13.52 -6.73 -2.14
CA ALA A 97 12.54 -6.31 -1.14
C ALA A 97 13.24 -5.47 -0.05
N HIS A 98 12.49 -4.54 0.55
CA HIS A 98 12.92 -3.80 1.75
C HIS A 98 12.82 -4.66 3.01
#